data_AF-A0A9D6EXL5-F1
#
_entry.id   AF-A0A9D6EXL5-F1
#
_cell.length_a   1.000
_cell.length_b   1.000
_cell.length_c   1.000
_cell.angle_alpha   90.00
_cell.angle_beta   90.00
_cell.angle_gamma   90.00
#
_symmetry.space_group_name_H-M   'P 1'
#
loop_
_entity.id
_entity.type
_entity.pdbx_description
1 polymer ?
#
loop_
_entity_poly.entity_id
_entity_poly.type
_entity_poly.pdbx_seq_one_letter_code
_entity_poly.pdbx_strand_id
1 'polypeptide(L)'
;MVEIDENARIWEYLSPNQKGLIKEGLFLLHDITEHPRLEISDYSYVVFPFAKAYEGFLKQLFLDCSFITKEQYGGDHFRIGRALNPHLEKHLRWESIYDKVVEATGDRILADRMWSIWKQGRNLVFHYFPHNFRALSFSEAESIIQEILRVMDESIVELQTRLPRK
;
A
#
# COMPACT_ATOMS: atom_id res chain seq x y z
N MET A 1 -1.23 13.29 -13.86
CA MET A 1 -1.52 13.94 -12.57
C MET A 1 -2.33 12.97 -11.76
N VAL A 2 -1.80 12.53 -10.62
CA VAL A 2 -2.53 11.69 -9.67
C VAL A 2 -3.58 12.54 -9.00
N GLU A 3 -4.83 12.10 -9.08
CA GLU A 3 -5.95 12.69 -8.36
C GLU A 3 -6.73 11.56 -7.69
N ILE A 4 -7.34 11.87 -6.54
CA ILE A 4 -8.27 10.98 -5.87
C ILE A 4 -9.61 11.70 -5.79
N ASP A 5 -10.66 11.06 -6.30
CA ASP A 5 -12.02 11.56 -6.10
C ASP A 5 -12.38 11.34 -4.62
N GLU A 6 -12.70 12.42 -3.90
CA GLU A 6 -13.12 12.33 -2.49
C GLU A 6 -14.46 11.61 -2.33
N ASN A 7 -15.22 11.38 -3.41
CA ASN A 7 -16.40 10.53 -3.42
C ASN A 7 -16.08 9.07 -3.78
N ALA A 8 -14.81 8.75 -4.05
CA ALA A 8 -14.42 7.38 -4.34
C ALA A 8 -14.58 6.52 -3.09
N ARG A 9 -14.95 5.26 -3.31
CA ARG A 9 -15.06 4.22 -2.28
C ARG A 9 -13.83 4.11 -1.38
N ILE A 10 -12.63 4.18 -1.97
CA ILE A 10 -11.38 4.20 -1.21
C ILE A 10 -11.34 5.37 -0.24
N TRP A 11 -11.79 6.54 -0.65
CA TRP A 11 -11.77 7.72 0.19
C TRP A 11 -12.70 7.52 1.38
N GLU A 12 -13.92 7.05 1.17
CA GLU A 12 -14.86 6.78 2.27
C GLU A 12 -14.30 5.79 3.30
N TYR A 13 -13.60 4.74 2.82
CA TYR A 13 -13.03 3.71 3.67
C TYR A 13 -11.83 4.17 4.53
N LEU A 14 -11.07 5.16 4.05
CA LEU A 14 -9.86 5.60 4.76
C LEU A 14 -10.17 6.38 6.04
N SER A 15 -9.37 6.08 7.07
CA SER A 15 -9.34 6.84 8.32
C SER A 15 -8.84 8.29 8.10
N PRO A 16 -9.15 9.21 9.02
CA PRO A 16 -8.70 10.61 8.92
C PRO A 16 -7.17 10.75 8.75
N ASN A 17 -6.39 9.93 9.46
CA ASN A 17 -4.93 9.98 9.37
C ASN A 17 -4.41 9.49 8.01
N GLN A 18 -5.03 8.46 7.43
CA GLN A 18 -4.67 7.98 6.08
C GLN A 18 -5.05 9.01 5.01
N LYS A 19 -6.22 9.65 5.13
CA LYS A 19 -6.62 10.77 4.26
C LYS A 19 -5.62 11.91 4.35
N GLY A 20 -5.20 12.30 5.56
CA GLY A 20 -4.17 13.31 5.78
C GLY A 20 -2.88 13.02 5.00
N LEU A 21 -2.36 11.79 5.13
CA LEU A 21 -1.16 11.36 4.40
C LEU A 21 -1.34 11.44 2.88
N ILE A 22 -2.49 11.04 2.34
CA ILE A 22 -2.75 11.15 0.89
C ILE A 22 -2.81 12.61 0.46
N LYS A 23 -3.48 13.49 1.21
CA LYS A 23 -3.52 14.94 0.91
C LYS A 23 -2.14 15.56 0.92
N GLU A 24 -1.32 15.23 1.91
CA GLU A 24 0.07 15.69 1.99
C GLU A 24 0.91 15.19 0.80
N GLY A 25 0.74 13.92 0.41
CA GLY A 25 1.41 13.37 -0.77
C GLY A 25 0.99 14.03 -2.07
N LEU A 26 -0.31 14.31 -2.24
CA LEU A 26 -0.84 15.05 -3.40
C LEU A 26 -0.31 16.49 -3.44
N PHE A 27 -0.26 17.15 -2.29
CA PHE A 27 0.34 18.48 -2.17
C PHE A 27 1.81 18.48 -2.63
N LEU A 28 2.61 17.50 -2.21
CA LEU A 28 4.01 17.39 -2.64
C LEU A 28 4.13 17.17 -4.16
N LEU A 29 3.31 16.30 -4.75
CA LEU A 29 3.29 16.08 -6.20
C LEU A 29 2.96 17.37 -6.96
N HIS A 30 1.98 18.13 -6.47
CA HIS A 30 1.56 19.39 -7.06
C HIS A 30 2.66 20.45 -6.98
N ASP A 31 3.25 20.65 -5.79
CA ASP A 31 4.32 21.62 -5.56
C ASP A 31 5.52 21.39 -6.50
N ILE A 32 5.92 20.12 -6.68
CA ILE A 32 7.01 19.74 -7.58
C ILE A 32 6.68 20.04 -9.04
N THR A 33 5.42 19.83 -9.44
CA THR A 33 4.96 20.05 -10.82
C THR A 33 4.87 21.54 -11.15
N GLU A 34 4.40 22.36 -10.20
CA GLU A 34 4.27 23.82 -10.37
C GLU A 34 5.61 24.56 -10.18
N HIS A 35 6.50 24.01 -9.37
CA HIS A 35 7.81 24.58 -9.07
C HIS A 35 8.92 23.59 -9.40
N PRO A 36 9.14 23.29 -10.71
CA PRO A 36 10.19 22.37 -11.12
C PRO A 36 11.55 22.93 -10.67
N ARG A 37 12.15 22.28 -9.66
CA ARG A 37 13.50 22.60 -9.20
C ARG A 37 14.49 21.80 -10.04
N LEU A 38 15.49 22.47 -10.58
CA LEU A 38 16.46 21.91 -11.54
C LEU A 38 17.34 20.77 -10.99
N GLU A 39 17.23 20.37 -9.72
CA GLU A 39 18.22 19.51 -9.04
C GLU A 39 17.63 18.36 -8.20
N ILE A 40 16.33 18.04 -8.30
CA ILE A 40 15.81 16.84 -7.60
C ILE A 40 16.15 15.59 -8.43
N SER A 41 17.05 14.77 -7.89
CA SER A 41 17.53 13.54 -8.53
C SER A 41 16.80 12.27 -8.07
N ASP A 42 16.07 12.33 -6.94
CA ASP A 42 15.33 11.20 -6.39
C ASP A 42 13.97 11.63 -5.84
N TYR A 43 12.90 11.08 -6.41
CA TYR A 43 11.51 11.35 -6.07
C TYR A 43 10.93 10.33 -5.08
N SER A 44 11.76 9.45 -4.51
CA SER A 44 11.36 8.49 -3.48
C SER A 44 10.54 9.09 -2.33
N TYR A 45 10.87 10.32 -1.92
CA TYR A 45 10.20 11.00 -0.82
C TYR A 45 8.72 11.33 -1.09
N VAL A 46 8.30 11.51 -2.35
CA VAL A 46 6.88 11.77 -2.66
C VAL A 46 6.02 10.53 -2.53
N VAL A 47 6.61 9.33 -2.62
CA VAL A 47 5.91 8.05 -2.47
C VAL A 47 5.62 7.76 -1.00
N PHE A 48 6.41 8.29 -0.07
CA PHE A 48 6.35 7.96 1.36
C PHE A 48 4.97 8.15 2.01
N PRO A 49 4.24 9.27 1.81
CA PRO A 49 2.93 9.44 2.42
C PRO A 49 1.94 8.38 1.94
N PHE A 50 1.94 8.07 0.64
CA PHE A 50 1.08 7.03 0.05
C PHE A 50 1.46 5.63 0.53
N ALA A 51 2.75 5.31 0.60
CA ALA A 51 3.23 4.03 1.13
C ALA A 51 2.84 3.81 2.60
N LYS A 52 2.89 4.88 3.41
CA LYS A 52 2.47 4.85 4.82
C LYS A 52 0.95 4.72 4.96
N ALA A 53 0.19 5.45 4.14
CA ALA A 53 -1.26 5.31 4.08
C ALA A 53 -1.67 3.88 3.69
N TYR A 54 -0.98 3.30 2.71
CA TYR A 54 -1.20 1.93 2.23
C TYR A 54 -0.93 0.88 3.31
N GLU A 55 0.18 0.96 4.05
CA GLU A 55 0.43 0.05 5.17
C GLU A 55 -0.68 0.11 6.23
N GLY A 56 -1.11 1.32 6.61
CA GLY A 56 -2.22 1.49 7.53
C GLY A 56 -3.52 0.92 6.97
N PHE A 57 -3.79 1.15 5.67
CA PHE A 57 -4.97 0.65 4.99
C PHE A 57 -5.02 -0.87 4.99
N LEU A 58 -3.91 -1.53 4.64
CA LEU A 58 -3.84 -3.00 4.66
C LEU A 58 -4.06 -3.55 6.07
N LYS A 59 -3.48 -2.92 7.11
CA LYS A 59 -3.76 -3.32 8.50
C LYS A 59 -5.25 -3.23 8.83
N GLN A 60 -5.92 -2.13 8.45
CA GLN A 60 -7.35 -1.95 8.68
C GLN A 60 -8.17 -3.01 7.92
N LEU A 61 -7.87 -3.20 6.63
CA LEU A 61 -8.56 -4.17 5.79
C LEU A 61 -8.43 -5.59 6.34
N PHE A 62 -7.23 -5.99 6.74
CA PHE A 62 -7.02 -7.32 7.31
C PHE A 62 -7.73 -7.51 8.65
N LEU A 63 -7.89 -6.46 9.45
CA LEU A 63 -8.68 -6.53 10.67
C LEU A 63 -10.17 -6.70 10.35
N ASP A 64 -10.69 -5.91 9.41
CA ASP A 64 -12.10 -5.94 9.01
C ASP A 64 -12.46 -7.29 8.38
N CYS A 65 -11.52 -7.87 7.60
CA CYS A 65 -11.62 -9.21 7.05
C CYS A 65 -11.43 -10.33 8.07
N SER A 66 -11.15 -10.01 9.35
CA SER A 66 -10.82 -10.97 10.41
C SER A 66 -9.58 -11.84 10.09
N PHE A 67 -8.69 -11.37 9.21
CA PHE A 67 -7.42 -12.02 8.91
C PHE A 67 -6.37 -11.78 10.01
N ILE A 68 -6.49 -10.68 10.74
CA ILE A 68 -5.73 -10.38 11.94
C ILE A 68 -6.64 -10.05 13.13
N THR A 69 -6.11 -10.16 14.33
CA THR A 69 -6.79 -9.78 15.58
C THR A 69 -6.59 -8.30 15.89
N LYS A 70 -7.41 -7.76 16.83
CA LYS A 70 -7.21 -6.40 17.35
C LYS A 70 -5.85 -6.19 18.02
N GLU A 71 -5.33 -7.24 18.67
CA GLU A 71 -3.99 -7.22 19.26
C GLU A 71 -2.91 -7.08 18.19
N GLN A 72 -3.01 -7.84 17.10
CA GLN A 72 -2.10 -7.72 15.96
C GLN A 72 -2.21 -6.35 15.27
N TYR A 73 -3.42 -5.79 15.19
CA TYR A 73 -3.65 -4.46 14.61
C TYR A 73 -2.95 -3.36 15.44
N GLY A 74 -3.12 -3.38 16.77
CA GLY A 74 -2.55 -2.39 17.68
C GLY A 74 -1.10 -2.62 18.06
N GLY A 75 -0.56 -3.82 17.84
CA GLY A 75 0.79 -4.19 18.24
C GLY A 75 1.89 -3.79 17.23
N ASP A 76 3.09 -3.54 17.76
CA ASP A 76 4.28 -3.14 16.98
C ASP A 76 5.00 -4.31 16.27
N HIS A 77 4.59 -5.54 16.59
CA HIS A 77 5.21 -6.76 16.07
C HIS A 77 4.61 -7.24 14.75
N PHE A 78 3.36 -6.92 14.45
CA PHE A 78 2.75 -7.32 13.19
C PHE A 78 3.33 -6.53 12.02
N ARG A 79 3.88 -7.23 11.03
CA ARG A 79 4.57 -6.65 9.86
C ARG A 79 3.88 -7.08 8.57
N ILE A 80 3.27 -6.13 7.88
CA ILE A 80 2.57 -6.33 6.60
C ILE A 80 3.48 -7.04 5.59
N GLY A 81 4.71 -6.54 5.42
CA GLY A 81 5.66 -7.12 4.48
C GLY A 81 6.03 -8.58 4.72
N ARG A 82 6.04 -9.04 5.98
CA ARG A 82 6.26 -10.45 6.31
C ARG A 82 4.99 -11.26 6.06
N ALA A 83 3.86 -10.74 6.52
CA ALA A 83 2.58 -11.43 6.49
C ALA A 83 2.02 -11.65 5.06
N LEU A 84 2.31 -10.72 4.14
CA LEU A 84 1.95 -10.79 2.73
C LEU A 84 3.00 -11.45 1.83
N ASN A 85 4.13 -11.93 2.36
CA ASN A 85 5.22 -12.40 1.51
C ASN A 85 4.92 -13.81 0.92
N PRO A 86 4.77 -13.96 -0.42
CA PRO A 86 4.52 -15.27 -1.02
C PRO A 86 5.67 -16.25 -0.79
N HIS A 87 6.89 -15.74 -0.57
CA HIS A 87 8.06 -16.58 -0.33
C HIS A 87 8.11 -17.15 1.10
N LEU A 88 7.30 -16.60 2.01
CA LEU A 88 7.19 -17.06 3.40
C LEU A 88 5.91 -17.85 3.66
N GLU A 89 4.99 -17.92 2.68
CA GLU A 89 3.67 -18.55 2.81
C GLU A 89 3.77 -19.95 3.44
N LYS A 90 4.66 -20.81 2.93
CA LYS A 90 4.84 -22.20 3.40
C LYS A 90 5.35 -22.31 4.84
N HIS A 91 6.07 -21.30 5.30
CA HIS A 91 6.61 -21.23 6.67
C HIS A 91 5.58 -20.65 7.64
N LEU A 92 4.74 -19.72 7.18
CA LEU A 92 3.71 -19.06 7.97
C LEU A 92 2.40 -19.88 8.05
N ARG A 93 2.11 -20.70 7.04
CA ARG A 93 0.90 -21.53 6.92
C ARG A 93 -0.36 -20.70 7.21
N TRP A 94 -1.15 -21.08 8.20
CA TRP A 94 -2.41 -20.43 8.58
C TRP A 94 -2.25 -18.99 9.10
N GLU A 95 -1.02 -18.55 9.43
CA GLU A 95 -0.72 -17.15 9.77
C GLU A 95 -0.45 -16.28 8.53
N SER A 96 -0.27 -16.88 7.36
CA SER A 96 0.00 -16.19 6.09
C SER A 96 -1.22 -15.37 5.69
N ILE A 97 -1.09 -14.04 5.69
CA ILE A 97 -2.15 -13.16 5.16
C ILE A 97 -2.24 -13.32 3.65
N TYR A 98 -1.12 -13.61 2.99
CA TYR A 98 -1.12 -13.97 1.58
C TYR A 98 -2.08 -15.14 1.31
N ASP A 99 -1.96 -16.25 2.04
CA ASP A 99 -2.83 -17.42 1.84
C ASP A 99 -4.30 -17.10 2.13
N LYS A 100 -4.58 -16.29 3.16
CA LYS A 100 -5.95 -15.87 3.49
C LYS A 100 -6.59 -15.02 2.39
N VAL A 101 -5.81 -14.14 1.76
CA VAL A 101 -6.28 -13.37 0.59
C VAL A 101 -6.56 -14.31 -0.57
N VAL A 102 -5.63 -15.24 -0.87
CA VAL A 102 -5.81 -16.23 -1.95
C VAL A 102 -7.05 -17.10 -1.73
N GLU A 103 -7.29 -17.56 -0.50
CA GLU A 103 -8.47 -18.34 -0.16
C GLU A 103 -9.76 -17.52 -0.31
N ALA A 104 -9.74 -16.25 0.11
CA ALA A 104 -10.91 -15.37 0.02
C ALA A 104 -11.25 -14.95 -1.42
N THR A 105 -10.26 -14.79 -2.30
CA THR A 105 -10.46 -14.39 -3.70
C THR A 105 -10.54 -15.58 -4.66
N GLY A 106 -10.03 -16.74 -4.25
CA GLY A 106 -9.95 -17.95 -5.08
C GLY A 106 -8.76 -17.97 -6.06
N ASP A 107 -7.91 -16.94 -6.07
CA ASP A 107 -6.71 -16.87 -6.91
C ASP A 107 -5.59 -16.01 -6.28
N ARG A 108 -4.41 -16.01 -6.90
CA ARG A 108 -3.21 -15.32 -6.40
C ARG A 108 -3.10 -13.85 -6.81
N ILE A 109 -3.97 -13.38 -7.70
CA ILE A 109 -3.77 -12.12 -8.42
C ILE A 109 -3.75 -10.94 -7.46
N LEU A 110 -4.75 -10.85 -6.57
CA LEU A 110 -4.82 -9.76 -5.60
C LEU A 110 -3.69 -9.82 -4.58
N ALA A 111 -3.39 -11.01 -4.05
CA ALA A 111 -2.34 -11.19 -3.05
C ALA A 111 -0.94 -10.82 -3.61
N ASP A 112 -0.65 -11.22 -4.85
CA ASP A 112 0.58 -10.88 -5.56
C ASP A 112 0.69 -9.37 -5.80
N ARG A 113 -0.40 -8.72 -6.24
CA ARG A 113 -0.45 -7.27 -6.42
C ARG A 113 -0.21 -6.54 -5.11
N MET A 114 -0.90 -6.93 -4.04
CA MET A 114 -0.76 -6.32 -2.72
C MET A 114 0.68 -6.35 -2.21
N TRP A 115 1.33 -7.52 -2.32
CA TRP A 115 2.72 -7.68 -1.90
C TRP A 115 3.70 -6.96 -2.82
N SER A 116 3.52 -7.06 -4.13
CA SER A 116 4.39 -6.43 -5.12
C SER A 116 4.42 -4.92 -4.94
N ILE A 117 3.26 -4.28 -4.77
CA ILE A 117 3.21 -2.82 -4.57
C ILE A 117 3.74 -2.40 -3.20
N TRP A 118 3.51 -3.20 -2.14
CA TRP A 118 4.16 -2.96 -0.84
C TRP A 118 5.69 -3.01 -0.97
N LYS A 119 6.22 -4.01 -1.70
CA LYS A 119 7.66 -4.15 -1.93
C LYS A 119 8.19 -2.98 -2.75
N GLN A 120 7.52 -2.61 -3.83
CA GLN A 120 7.96 -1.52 -4.70
C GLN A 120 7.88 -0.16 -4.02
N GLY A 121 6.72 0.20 -3.44
CA GLY A 121 6.45 1.53 -2.88
C GLY A 121 6.94 1.75 -1.44
N ARG A 122 7.12 0.69 -0.64
CA ARG A 122 7.59 0.82 0.75
C ARG A 122 8.93 0.14 1.02
N ASN A 123 9.22 -1.02 0.43
CA ASN A 123 10.51 -1.67 0.71
C ASN A 123 11.64 -0.99 -0.08
N LEU A 124 11.54 -0.99 -1.41
CA LEU A 124 12.62 -0.52 -2.27
C LEU A 124 12.86 0.99 -2.18
N VAL A 125 11.82 1.80 -1.96
CA VAL A 125 11.95 3.25 -1.78
C VAL A 125 12.76 3.61 -0.52
N PHE A 126 12.75 2.77 0.51
CA PHE A 126 13.47 3.04 1.77
C PHE A 126 14.85 2.39 1.85
N HIS A 127 15.16 1.41 1.01
CA HIS A 127 16.41 0.68 1.08
C HIS A 127 17.50 1.33 0.22
N TYR A 128 18.58 1.75 0.88
CA TYR A 128 19.81 2.12 0.20
C TYR A 128 20.61 0.87 -0.19
N PHE A 129 20.82 0.65 -1.48
CA PHE A 129 21.65 -0.43 -2.00
C PHE A 129 22.98 0.14 -2.52
N PRO A 130 24.12 -0.05 -1.82
CA PRO A 130 25.40 0.56 -2.20
C PRO A 130 25.88 0.23 -3.62
N HIS A 131 25.49 -0.94 -4.14
CA HIS A 131 25.88 -1.42 -5.48
C HIS A 131 24.78 -1.21 -6.52
N ASN A 132 23.64 -0.63 -6.15
CA ASN A 132 22.49 -0.41 -7.02
C ASN A 132 21.65 0.76 -6.48
N PHE A 133 22.25 1.96 -6.40
CA PHE A 133 21.55 3.13 -5.93
C PHE A 133 20.36 3.40 -6.85
N ARG A 134 19.16 3.21 -6.30
CA ARG A 134 17.91 3.28 -7.05
C ARG A 134 17.19 4.58 -6.68
N ALA A 135 17.57 5.65 -7.35
CA ALA A 135 16.78 6.87 -7.36
C ALA A 135 15.54 6.67 -8.23
N LEU A 136 14.39 7.17 -7.78
CA LEU A 136 13.18 7.19 -8.59
C LEU A 136 13.12 8.48 -9.39
N SER A 137 12.85 8.39 -10.69
CA SER A 137 12.37 9.52 -11.47
C SER A 137 10.96 9.94 -11.02
N PHE A 138 10.57 11.18 -11.35
CA PHE A 138 9.22 11.67 -11.03
C PHE A 138 8.13 10.78 -11.63
N SER A 139 8.29 10.33 -12.88
CA SER A 139 7.34 9.43 -13.54
C SER A 139 7.25 8.05 -12.88
N GLU A 140 8.36 7.50 -12.39
CA GLU A 140 8.33 6.23 -11.64
C GLU A 140 7.62 6.39 -10.31
N ALA A 141 7.87 7.49 -9.60
CA ALA A 141 7.16 7.80 -8.37
C ALA A 141 5.65 7.98 -8.61
N GLU A 142 5.24 8.71 -9.65
CA GLU A 142 3.84 8.88 -10.04
C GLU A 142 3.18 7.52 -10.33
N SER A 143 3.85 6.66 -11.10
CA SER A 143 3.34 5.32 -11.44
C SER A 143 3.16 4.43 -10.20
N ILE A 144 4.11 4.44 -9.27
CA ILE A 144 4.01 3.70 -8.02
C ILE A 144 2.83 4.21 -7.18
N ILE A 145 2.65 5.53 -7.10
CA ILE A 145 1.55 6.13 -6.34
C ILE A 145 0.20 5.76 -6.94
N GLN A 146 0.05 5.82 -8.26
CA GLN A 146 -1.19 5.41 -8.94
C GLN A 146 -1.51 3.94 -8.68
N GLU A 147 -0.49 3.07 -8.72
CA GLU A 147 -0.67 1.65 -8.47
C GLU A 147 -1.01 1.37 -6.99
N ILE A 148 -0.44 2.11 -6.04
CA ILE A 148 -0.85 2.05 -4.62
C ILE A 148 -2.35 2.32 -4.50
N LEU A 149 -2.82 3.44 -5.05
CA LEU A 149 -4.23 3.84 -4.95
C LEU A 149 -5.16 2.85 -5.66
N ARG A 150 -4.76 2.34 -6.83
CA ARG A 150 -5.50 1.33 -7.57
C ARG A 150 -5.64 0.03 -6.78
N VAL A 151 -4.53 -0.50 -6.24
CA VAL A 151 -4.56 -1.74 -5.46
C VAL A 151 -5.40 -1.57 -4.20
N MET A 152 -5.41 -0.39 -3.58
CA MET A 152 -6.32 -0.11 -2.45
C MET A 152 -7.80 -0.25 -2.86
N ASP A 153 -8.21 0.33 -3.98
CA ASP A 153 -9.61 0.23 -4.46
C ASP A 153 -9.98 -1.21 -4.82
N GLU A 154 -9.13 -1.88 -5.61
CA GLU A 154 -9.31 -3.29 -5.98
C GLU A 154 -9.43 -4.18 -4.75
N SER A 155 -8.64 -3.92 -3.71
CA SER A 155 -8.67 -4.70 -2.46
C SER A 155 -9.99 -4.58 -1.72
N ILE A 156 -10.58 -3.37 -1.69
CA ILE A 156 -11.90 -3.16 -1.10
C ILE A 156 -12.96 -3.92 -1.91
N VAL A 157 -12.94 -3.78 -3.24
CA VAL A 157 -13.88 -4.46 -4.14
C VAL A 157 -13.83 -5.96 -3.91
N GLU A 158 -12.65 -6.57 -4.00
CA GLU A 158 -12.49 -8.02 -4.01
C GLU A 158 -12.72 -8.64 -2.63
N LEU A 159 -12.29 -7.99 -1.54
CA LEU A 159 -12.42 -8.59 -0.20
C LEU A 159 -13.72 -8.22 0.52
N GLN A 160 -14.26 -7.01 0.35
CA GLN A 160 -15.52 -6.65 1.05
C GLN A 160 -16.77 -7.18 0.35
N THR A 161 -16.76 -7.42 -0.97
CA THR A 161 -17.91 -8.02 -1.65
C THR A 161 -18.05 -9.52 -1.37
N ARG A 162 -16.93 -10.19 -1.05
CA ARG A 162 -16.85 -11.64 -0.89
C ARG A 162 -16.95 -12.11 0.56
N LEU A 163 -16.82 -11.21 1.53
CA LEU A 163 -16.95 -11.55 2.94
C LEU A 163 -18.40 -11.34 3.42
N PRO A 164 -18.96 -12.27 4.21
CA PRO A 164 -20.29 -12.11 4.76
C PRO A 164 -20.32 -10.84 5.63
N ARG A 165 -21.22 -9.92 5.29
CA ARG A 165 -21.52 -8.77 6.16
C ARG A 165 -22.01 -9.32 7.49
N LYS A 166 -21.29 -9.00 8.58
CA LYS A 166 -21.73 -9.29 9.94
C LYS A 166 -22.99 -8.50 10.27
#